data_AF-A0A5C6NGX0-F1
#
_entry.id   AF-A0A5C6NGX0-F1
#
_cell.length_a   1.000
_cell.length_b   1.000
_cell.length_c   1.000
_cell.angle_alpha   90.00
_cell.angle_beta   90.00
_cell.angle_gamma   90.00
#
_symmetry.space_group_name_H-M   'P 1'
#
loop_
_entity.id
_entity.type
_entity.pdbx_description
1 polymer ?
#
loop_
_entity_poly.entity_id
_entity_poly.type
_entity_poly.pdbx_seq_one_letter_code
_entity_poly.pdbx_strand_id
1 'polypeptide(L)'
;MSSDESEAADVGVGNARLYQEIRDLRFEIEAMEKSFSTMSVINEAKCATLQEEVEKLKGENAALQTSLRDLETKSSQQLEALTATVEENGEIIKNQNEEISSLMDERESWRYQVEESQNSVNQDKKLMKKLKMEHCREVEILKQNINELNKVKSQNLLQKEQLENSKILDKSYKTQFKQMNMQYQQQQIFIRRFEEDLQSCVPLITKSKELRQKFIDLKSRYLDDGKGVLCSETPEQEYEAKISFLEKKLESLTRTRQNDAKIRRRMQHKLPEILSKFDKKESHYTLLLSKEKKKSNAFEKELNEHREMVVQLQNANLMLSAVRCGAQSAPGNLTSALPLGWAERLPDSPPLDDRNTPETDLQSIK
;
A
#
# COMPACT_ATOMS: atom_id res chain seq x y z
N MET A 1 -156.19 -77.87 -58.71
CA MET A 1 -155.79 -77.50 -60.09
C MET A 1 -155.56 -76.00 -60.05
N SER A 2 -154.41 -75.40 -60.32
CA SER A 2 -153.15 -75.86 -60.91
C SER A 2 -152.01 -75.01 -60.33
N SER A 3 -150.85 -75.64 -60.18
CA SER A 3 -149.58 -75.11 -59.65
C SER A 3 -148.75 -74.36 -60.70
N ASP A 4 -147.71 -73.70 -60.21
CA ASP A 4 -146.43 -73.36 -60.89
C ASP A 4 -146.38 -72.12 -61.79
N GLU A 5 -145.91 -71.00 -61.21
CA GLU A 5 -145.17 -69.92 -61.89
C GLU A 5 -144.56 -68.97 -60.84
N SER A 6 -143.49 -69.40 -60.15
CA SER A 6 -142.77 -68.55 -59.16
C SER A 6 -141.28 -68.92 -59.00
N GLU A 7 -140.57 -69.20 -60.11
CA GLU A 7 -139.15 -69.63 -60.03
C GLU A 7 -138.24 -69.09 -61.15
N ALA A 8 -138.69 -68.12 -61.96
CA ALA A 8 -137.91 -67.57 -63.09
C ALA A 8 -137.45 -66.10 -62.93
N ALA A 9 -137.85 -65.39 -61.88
CA ALA A 9 -137.51 -63.97 -61.67
C ALA A 9 -136.33 -63.72 -60.70
N ASP A 10 -135.88 -64.73 -59.95
CA ASP A 10 -134.89 -64.58 -58.88
C ASP A 10 -133.43 -64.83 -59.34
N VAL A 11 -133.24 -65.65 -60.39
CA VAL A 11 -131.92 -65.98 -60.95
C VAL A 11 -131.30 -64.80 -61.74
N GLY A 12 -132.12 -63.95 -62.35
CA GLY A 12 -131.67 -62.77 -63.10
C GLY A 12 -131.13 -61.64 -62.20
N VAL A 13 -131.71 -61.48 -61.00
CA VAL A 13 -131.26 -60.48 -60.01
C VAL A 13 -129.97 -60.96 -59.32
N GLY A 14 -129.85 -62.27 -59.03
CA GLY A 14 -128.64 -62.87 -58.49
C GLY A 14 -127.42 -62.74 -59.41
N ASN A 15 -127.60 -62.97 -60.71
CA ASN A 15 -126.52 -62.78 -61.70
C ASN A 15 -126.12 -61.30 -61.85
N ALA A 16 -127.07 -60.36 -61.89
CA ALA A 16 -126.73 -58.93 -61.94
C ALA A 16 -125.96 -58.45 -60.70
N ARG A 17 -126.28 -59.00 -59.51
CA ARG A 17 -125.58 -58.71 -58.26
C ARG A 17 -124.16 -59.28 -58.24
N LEU A 18 -123.98 -60.52 -58.72
CA LEU A 18 -122.67 -61.16 -58.89
C LEU A 18 -121.80 -60.44 -59.93
N TYR A 19 -122.36 -59.97 -61.04
CA TYR A 19 -121.60 -59.18 -62.03
C TYR A 19 -121.17 -57.82 -61.49
N GLN A 20 -121.99 -57.20 -60.64
CA GLN A 20 -121.63 -55.95 -59.96
C GLN A 20 -120.54 -56.19 -58.90
N GLU A 21 -120.66 -57.25 -58.11
CA GLU A 21 -119.68 -57.63 -57.09
C GLU A 21 -118.34 -58.05 -57.70
N ILE A 22 -118.34 -58.77 -58.83
CA ILE A 22 -117.12 -59.08 -59.62
C ILE A 22 -116.49 -57.80 -60.18
N ARG A 23 -117.31 -56.81 -60.58
CA ARG A 23 -116.81 -55.51 -61.08
C ARG A 23 -116.18 -54.69 -59.95
N ASP A 24 -116.82 -54.65 -58.79
CA ASP A 24 -116.34 -53.93 -57.61
C ASP A 24 -115.07 -54.59 -57.05
N LEU A 25 -115.02 -55.93 -56.97
CA LEU A 25 -113.82 -56.68 -56.61
C LEU A 25 -112.68 -56.50 -57.63
N ARG A 26 -112.98 -56.47 -58.94
CA ARG A 26 -111.97 -56.14 -59.95
C ARG A 26 -111.42 -54.74 -59.77
N PHE A 27 -112.29 -53.77 -59.49
CA PHE A 27 -111.88 -52.40 -59.22
C PHE A 27 -111.01 -52.31 -57.95
N GLU A 28 -111.34 -53.06 -56.91
CA GLU A 28 -110.58 -53.11 -55.66
C GLU A 28 -109.22 -53.81 -55.82
N ILE A 29 -109.17 -54.90 -56.59
CA ILE A 29 -107.92 -55.56 -56.98
C ILE A 29 -107.05 -54.62 -57.81
N GLU A 30 -107.61 -53.93 -58.81
CA GLU A 30 -106.89 -52.99 -59.66
C GLU A 30 -106.38 -51.78 -58.84
N ALA A 31 -107.15 -51.32 -57.86
CA ALA A 31 -106.73 -50.29 -56.90
C ALA A 31 -105.60 -50.79 -55.97
N MET A 32 -105.67 -52.03 -55.47
CA MET A 32 -104.61 -52.63 -54.66
C MET A 32 -103.34 -52.87 -55.47
N GLU A 33 -103.43 -53.39 -56.69
CA GLU A 33 -102.28 -53.58 -57.58
C GLU A 33 -101.60 -52.24 -57.89
N LYS A 34 -102.40 -51.19 -58.15
CA LYS A 34 -101.89 -49.84 -58.35
C LYS A 34 -101.24 -49.28 -57.08
N SER A 35 -101.81 -49.54 -55.90
CA SER A 35 -101.25 -49.15 -54.59
C SER A 35 -99.94 -49.87 -54.28
N PHE A 36 -99.86 -51.18 -54.52
CA PHE A 36 -98.64 -51.97 -54.38
C PHE A 36 -97.56 -51.51 -55.36
N SER A 37 -97.93 -51.23 -56.61
CA SER A 37 -97.03 -50.67 -57.62
C SER A 37 -96.47 -49.31 -57.18
N THR A 38 -97.32 -48.40 -56.69
CA THR A 38 -96.85 -47.10 -56.15
C THR A 38 -95.98 -47.27 -54.91
N MET A 39 -96.35 -48.18 -54.00
CA MET A 39 -95.56 -48.47 -52.80
C MET A 39 -94.19 -49.10 -53.15
N SER A 40 -94.13 -49.96 -54.16
CA SER A 40 -92.88 -50.54 -54.68
C SER A 40 -91.95 -49.44 -55.21
N VAL A 41 -92.49 -48.52 -56.04
CA VAL A 41 -91.71 -47.38 -56.56
C VAL A 41 -91.24 -46.46 -55.43
N ILE A 42 -92.07 -46.19 -54.43
CA ILE A 42 -91.70 -45.38 -53.26
C ILE A 42 -90.59 -46.08 -52.45
N ASN A 43 -90.69 -47.39 -52.25
CA ASN A 43 -89.67 -48.16 -51.53
C ASN A 43 -88.36 -48.22 -52.31
N GLU A 44 -88.40 -48.42 -53.62
CA GLU A 44 -87.20 -48.38 -54.48
C GLU A 44 -86.53 -47.01 -54.43
N ALA A 45 -87.30 -45.93 -54.52
CA ALA A 45 -86.78 -44.57 -54.38
C ALA A 45 -86.15 -44.34 -52.98
N LYS A 46 -86.80 -44.81 -51.92
CA LYS A 46 -86.27 -44.73 -50.55
C LYS A 46 -85.00 -45.54 -50.36
N CYS A 47 -84.93 -46.75 -50.92
CA CYS A 47 -83.73 -47.58 -50.94
C CYS A 47 -82.59 -46.88 -51.69
N ALA A 48 -82.87 -46.27 -52.84
CA ALA A 48 -81.87 -45.51 -53.59
C ALA A 48 -81.32 -44.32 -52.79
N THR A 49 -82.19 -43.53 -52.14
CA THR A 49 -81.76 -42.41 -51.28
C THR A 49 -80.95 -42.87 -50.08
N LEU A 50 -81.37 -43.95 -49.39
CA LEU A 50 -80.61 -44.50 -48.27
C LEU A 50 -79.25 -45.05 -48.72
N GLN A 51 -79.18 -45.63 -49.91
CA GLN A 51 -77.93 -46.14 -50.46
C GLN A 51 -76.96 -45.02 -50.83
N GLU A 52 -77.46 -43.91 -51.39
CA GLU A 52 -76.67 -42.69 -51.63
C GLU A 52 -76.16 -42.10 -50.31
N GLU A 53 -76.99 -42.04 -49.26
CA GLU A 53 -76.60 -41.56 -47.95
C GLU A 53 -75.54 -42.45 -47.29
N VAL A 54 -75.65 -43.77 -47.43
CA VAL A 54 -74.64 -44.72 -46.96
C VAL A 54 -73.30 -44.52 -47.67
N GLU A 55 -73.29 -44.35 -49.00
CA GLU A 55 -72.05 -44.09 -49.73
C GLU A 55 -71.43 -42.73 -49.39
N LYS A 56 -72.26 -41.70 -49.16
CA LYS A 56 -71.80 -40.40 -48.66
C LYS A 56 -71.15 -40.53 -47.28
N LEU A 57 -71.80 -41.23 -46.34
CA LEU A 57 -71.27 -41.45 -44.99
C LEU A 57 -69.99 -42.28 -45.00
N LYS A 58 -69.86 -43.25 -45.92
CA LYS A 58 -68.60 -43.99 -46.11
C LYS A 58 -67.47 -43.05 -46.57
N GLY A 59 -67.75 -42.15 -47.51
CA GLY A 59 -66.81 -41.13 -47.97
C GLY A 59 -66.37 -40.19 -46.84
N GLU A 60 -67.32 -39.69 -46.06
CA GLU A 60 -67.06 -38.83 -44.89
C GLU A 60 -66.24 -39.57 -43.82
N ASN A 61 -66.56 -40.83 -43.52
CA ASN A 61 -65.82 -41.64 -42.56
C ASN A 61 -64.38 -41.91 -43.03
N ALA A 62 -64.17 -42.20 -44.32
CA ALA A 62 -62.83 -42.38 -44.88
C ALA A 62 -62.00 -41.08 -44.82
N ALA A 63 -62.62 -39.92 -45.06
CA ALA A 63 -61.98 -38.62 -44.91
C ALA A 63 -61.60 -38.34 -43.44
N LEU A 64 -62.49 -38.61 -42.49
CA LEU A 64 -62.23 -38.46 -41.06
C LEU A 64 -61.12 -39.39 -40.58
N GLN A 65 -61.08 -40.65 -41.03
CA GLN A 65 -59.99 -41.59 -40.71
C GLN A 65 -58.63 -41.15 -41.26
N THR A 66 -58.61 -40.48 -42.41
CA THR A 66 -57.38 -39.92 -42.97
C THR A 66 -56.93 -38.70 -42.16
N SER A 67 -57.86 -37.80 -41.85
CA SER A 67 -57.57 -36.63 -40.99
C SER A 67 -57.12 -37.03 -39.59
N LEU A 68 -57.69 -38.10 -39.02
CA LEU A 68 -57.29 -38.63 -37.72
C LEU A 68 -55.84 -39.14 -37.76
N ARG A 69 -55.49 -39.94 -38.77
CA ARG A 69 -54.11 -40.44 -38.96
C ARG A 69 -53.11 -39.30 -39.17
N ASP A 70 -53.48 -38.27 -39.93
CA ASP A 70 -52.64 -37.08 -40.14
C ASP A 70 -52.43 -36.29 -38.84
N LEU A 71 -53.45 -36.20 -37.99
CA LEU A 71 -53.34 -35.58 -36.67
C LEU A 71 -52.49 -36.42 -35.71
N GLU A 72 -52.66 -37.73 -35.69
CA GLU A 72 -51.84 -38.66 -34.89
C GLU A 72 -50.37 -38.59 -35.29
N THR A 73 -50.05 -38.57 -36.59
CA THR A 73 -48.67 -38.42 -37.06
C THR A 73 -48.09 -37.05 -36.74
N LYS A 74 -48.84 -35.95 -36.95
CA LYS A 74 -48.38 -34.61 -36.53
C LYS A 74 -48.15 -34.53 -35.01
N SER A 75 -49.05 -35.11 -34.22
CA SER A 75 -48.91 -35.16 -32.77
C SER A 75 -47.68 -35.96 -32.36
N SER A 76 -47.41 -37.10 -33.00
CA SER A 76 -46.21 -37.91 -32.74
C SER A 76 -44.93 -37.14 -33.09
N GLN A 77 -44.89 -36.49 -34.25
CA GLN A 77 -43.74 -35.68 -34.68
C GLN A 77 -43.49 -34.49 -33.75
N GLN A 78 -44.55 -33.82 -33.28
CA GLN A 78 -44.42 -32.74 -32.30
C GLN A 78 -43.91 -33.24 -30.96
N LEU A 79 -44.37 -34.40 -30.50
CA LEU A 79 -43.89 -35.00 -29.26
C LEU A 79 -42.41 -35.40 -29.35
N GLU A 80 -41.98 -35.99 -30.47
CA GLU A 80 -40.57 -36.34 -30.72
C GLU A 80 -39.68 -35.09 -30.78
N ALA A 81 -40.10 -34.05 -31.50
CA ALA A 81 -39.37 -32.79 -31.58
C ALA A 81 -39.25 -32.09 -30.21
N LEU A 82 -40.32 -32.11 -29.42
CA LEU A 82 -40.32 -31.58 -28.06
C LEU A 82 -39.39 -32.40 -27.15
N THR A 83 -39.44 -33.73 -27.23
CA THR A 83 -38.58 -34.62 -26.44
C THR A 83 -37.12 -34.37 -26.74
N ALA A 84 -36.73 -34.31 -28.02
CA ALA A 84 -35.35 -34.01 -28.43
C ALA A 84 -34.88 -32.64 -27.91
N THR A 85 -35.75 -31.62 -27.98
CA THR A 85 -35.42 -30.27 -27.48
C THR A 85 -35.26 -30.24 -25.96
N VAL A 86 -36.07 -31.01 -25.22
CA VAL A 86 -35.97 -31.12 -23.77
C VAL A 86 -34.68 -31.83 -23.36
N GLU A 87 -34.31 -32.90 -24.05
CA GLU A 87 -33.06 -33.63 -23.81
C GLU A 87 -31.84 -32.76 -24.10
N GLU A 88 -31.80 -32.06 -25.24
CA GLU A 88 -30.73 -31.14 -25.60
C GLU A 88 -30.58 -30.02 -24.56
N ASN A 89 -31.68 -29.38 -24.17
CA ASN A 89 -31.66 -28.35 -23.13
C ASN A 89 -31.22 -28.92 -21.77
N GLY A 90 -31.59 -30.16 -21.46
CA GLY A 90 -31.15 -30.85 -20.24
C GLY A 90 -29.64 -31.00 -20.18
N GLU A 91 -29.01 -31.45 -21.27
CA GLU A 91 -27.55 -31.57 -21.37
C GLU A 91 -26.85 -30.20 -21.33
N ILE A 92 -27.41 -29.17 -21.99
CA ILE A 92 -26.87 -27.81 -21.91
C ILE A 92 -26.89 -27.29 -20.46
N ILE A 93 -28.01 -27.42 -19.76
CA ILE A 93 -28.14 -26.98 -18.37
C ILE A 93 -27.15 -27.74 -17.47
N LYS A 94 -26.99 -29.04 -17.69
CA LYS A 94 -26.02 -29.85 -16.94
C LYS A 94 -24.60 -29.36 -17.14
N ASN A 95 -24.17 -29.18 -18.39
CA ASN A 95 -22.82 -28.68 -18.71
C ASN A 95 -22.56 -27.29 -18.12
N GLN A 96 -23.56 -26.39 -18.20
CA GLN A 96 -23.46 -25.05 -17.60
C GLN A 96 -23.34 -25.10 -16.08
N ASN A 97 -24.05 -26.01 -15.40
CA ASN A 97 -23.94 -26.17 -13.96
C ASN A 97 -22.57 -26.72 -13.52
N GLU A 98 -21.99 -27.62 -14.32
CA GLU A 98 -20.63 -28.13 -14.09
C GLU A 98 -19.59 -27.00 -14.27
N GLU A 99 -19.73 -26.18 -15.32
CA GLU A 99 -18.87 -25.01 -15.55
C GLU A 99 -18.99 -23.98 -14.42
N ILE A 100 -20.20 -23.64 -13.99
CA ILE A 100 -20.44 -22.72 -12.87
C ILE A 100 -19.77 -23.25 -11.59
N SER A 101 -19.87 -24.55 -11.33
CA SER A 101 -19.25 -25.17 -10.15
C SER A 101 -17.72 -25.05 -10.19
N SER A 102 -17.12 -25.37 -11.34
CA SER A 102 -15.67 -25.21 -11.55
C SER A 102 -15.21 -23.75 -11.36
N LEU A 103 -15.95 -22.79 -11.92
CA LEU A 103 -15.65 -21.37 -11.79
C LEU A 103 -15.81 -20.86 -10.35
N MET A 104 -16.75 -21.40 -9.58
CA MET A 104 -16.89 -21.06 -8.17
C MET A 104 -15.70 -21.55 -7.34
N ASP A 105 -15.21 -22.76 -7.60
CA ASP A 105 -14.03 -23.32 -6.93
C ASP A 105 -12.77 -22.50 -7.26
N GLU A 106 -12.59 -22.15 -8.54
CA GLU A 106 -11.51 -21.25 -8.96
C GLU A 106 -11.61 -19.88 -8.28
N ARG A 107 -12.81 -19.28 -8.22
CA ARG A 107 -13.02 -17.99 -7.56
C ARG A 107 -12.60 -18.03 -6.10
N GLU A 108 -12.90 -19.11 -5.40
CA GLU A 108 -12.55 -19.26 -3.98
C GLU A 108 -11.04 -19.44 -3.79
N SER A 109 -10.39 -20.20 -4.69
CA SER A 109 -8.92 -20.30 -4.75
C SER A 109 -8.26 -18.93 -4.96
N TRP A 110 -8.75 -18.14 -5.91
CA TRP A 110 -8.26 -16.78 -6.16
C TRP A 110 -8.48 -15.86 -4.95
N ARG A 111 -9.61 -15.99 -4.25
CA ARG A 111 -9.87 -15.21 -3.02
C ARG A 111 -8.79 -15.48 -1.99
N TYR A 112 -8.47 -16.75 -1.74
CA TYR A 112 -7.43 -17.13 -0.78
C TYR A 112 -6.06 -16.55 -1.17
N GLN A 113 -5.67 -16.66 -2.44
CA GLN A 113 -4.39 -16.11 -2.93
C GLN A 113 -4.32 -14.59 -2.80
N VAL A 114 -5.43 -13.88 -3.06
CA VAL A 114 -5.51 -12.43 -2.89
C VAL A 114 -5.38 -12.05 -1.42
N GLU A 115 -6.02 -12.78 -0.51
CA GLU A 115 -5.93 -12.54 0.93
C GLU A 115 -4.51 -12.78 1.47
N GLU A 116 -3.86 -13.87 1.05
CA GLU A 116 -2.47 -14.17 1.38
C GLU A 116 -1.51 -13.08 0.86
N SER A 117 -1.68 -12.69 -0.40
CA SER A 117 -0.88 -11.63 -1.02
C SER A 117 -1.08 -10.28 -0.31
N GLN A 118 -2.32 -9.97 0.07
CA GLN A 118 -2.63 -8.75 0.80
C GLN A 118 -2.00 -8.74 2.20
N ASN A 119 -1.99 -9.88 2.89
CA ASN A 119 -1.34 -10.04 4.17
C ASN A 119 0.18 -9.85 4.06
N SER A 120 0.81 -10.45 3.04
CA SER A 120 2.22 -10.26 2.73
C SER A 120 2.56 -8.79 2.46
N VAL A 121 1.81 -8.12 1.58
CA VAL A 121 1.97 -6.68 1.28
C VAL A 121 1.83 -5.81 2.54
N ASN A 122 0.93 -6.16 3.46
CA ASN A 122 0.77 -5.45 4.73
C ASN A 122 1.97 -5.63 5.67
N GLN A 123 2.60 -6.81 5.67
CA GLN A 123 3.84 -7.05 6.40
C GLN A 123 5.01 -6.24 5.80
N ASP A 124 5.16 -6.24 4.48
CA ASP A 124 6.17 -5.45 3.78
C ASP A 124 6.03 -3.95 4.05
N LYS A 125 4.79 -3.43 4.03
CA LYS A 125 4.53 -2.03 4.41
C LYS A 125 4.98 -1.71 5.83
N LYS A 126 4.80 -2.64 6.79
CA LYS A 126 5.27 -2.45 8.17
C LYS A 126 6.79 -2.48 8.24
N LEU A 127 7.43 -3.43 7.56
CA LEU A 127 8.89 -3.55 7.51
C LEU A 127 9.54 -2.33 6.86
N MET A 128 8.97 -1.86 5.75
CA MET A 128 9.44 -0.67 5.07
C MET A 128 9.32 0.59 5.93
N LYS A 129 8.26 0.72 6.73
CA LYS A 129 8.15 1.81 7.71
C LYS A 129 9.25 1.74 8.77
N LYS A 130 9.59 0.55 9.28
CA LYS A 130 10.68 0.36 10.25
C LYS A 130 12.03 0.75 9.65
N LEU A 131 12.35 0.25 8.46
CA LEU A 131 13.60 0.57 7.75
C LEU A 131 13.75 2.07 7.48
N LYS A 132 12.66 2.76 7.08
CA LYS A 132 12.69 4.22 6.90
C LYS A 132 13.01 4.96 8.20
N MET A 133 12.40 4.55 9.31
CA MET A 133 12.65 5.17 10.62
C MET A 133 14.09 4.94 11.09
N GLU A 134 14.63 3.74 10.88
CA GLU A 134 16.01 3.40 11.21
C GLU A 134 17.01 4.21 10.37
N HIS A 135 16.80 4.28 9.05
CA HIS A 135 17.62 5.09 8.16
C HIS A 135 17.61 6.58 8.56
N CYS A 136 16.45 7.13 8.94
CA CYS A 136 16.39 8.51 9.45
C CYS A 136 17.23 8.70 10.72
N ARG A 137 17.19 7.75 11.66
CA ARG A 137 18.01 7.79 12.89
C ARG A 137 19.50 7.71 12.57
N GLU A 138 19.92 6.81 11.68
CA GLU A 138 21.32 6.70 11.25
C GLU A 138 21.83 8.01 10.64
N VAL A 139 21.03 8.64 9.77
CA VAL A 139 21.37 9.92 9.16
C VAL A 139 21.51 11.03 10.21
N GLU A 140 20.69 11.04 11.25
CA GLU A 140 20.80 11.99 12.35
C GLU A 140 22.07 11.77 13.17
N ILE A 141 22.41 10.53 13.50
CA ILE A 141 23.65 10.16 14.19
C ILE A 141 24.87 10.59 13.36
N LEU A 142 24.87 10.29 12.05
CA LEU A 142 25.95 10.69 11.16
C LEU A 142 26.12 12.22 11.09
N LYS A 143 25.01 12.97 11.06
CA LYS A 143 25.06 14.45 11.11
C LYS A 143 25.68 14.96 12.42
N GLN A 144 25.34 14.35 13.56
CA GLN A 144 25.94 14.69 14.85
C GLN A 144 27.44 14.39 14.85
N ASN A 145 27.84 13.20 14.41
CA ASN A 145 29.24 12.79 14.33
C ASN A 145 30.07 13.71 13.43
N ILE A 146 29.54 14.12 12.27
CA ILE A 146 30.20 15.09 11.38
C ILE A 146 30.41 16.44 12.08
N ASN A 147 29.41 16.91 12.83
CA ASN A 147 29.52 18.17 13.56
C ASN A 147 30.58 18.09 14.68
N GLU A 148 30.64 16.99 15.42
CA GLU A 148 31.66 16.75 16.44
C GLU A 148 33.05 16.68 15.82
N LEU A 149 33.21 15.95 14.72
CA LEU A 149 34.48 15.86 13.99
C LEU A 149 34.96 17.24 13.52
N ASN A 150 34.06 18.08 13.03
CA ASN A 150 34.40 19.45 12.63
C ASN A 150 34.84 20.33 13.81
N LYS A 151 34.25 20.16 15.00
CA LYS A 151 34.71 20.83 16.23
C LYS A 151 36.11 20.37 16.63
N VAL A 152 36.37 19.07 16.63
CA VAL A 152 37.70 18.52 16.93
C VAL A 152 38.74 19.00 15.92
N LYS A 153 38.39 18.99 14.63
CA LYS A 153 39.28 19.47 13.56
C LYS A 153 39.67 20.93 13.74
N SER A 154 38.72 21.79 14.11
CA SER A 154 39.00 23.21 14.35
C SER A 154 39.83 23.45 15.61
N GLN A 155 39.60 22.69 16.69
CA GLN A 155 40.46 22.72 17.87
C GLN A 155 41.89 22.25 17.57
N ASN A 156 42.05 21.19 16.80
CA ASN A 156 43.36 20.65 16.43
C ASN A 156 44.15 21.65 15.56
N LEU A 157 43.47 22.35 14.65
CA LEU A 157 44.08 23.43 13.86
C LEU A 157 44.63 24.54 14.76
N LEU A 158 43.86 24.96 15.78
CA LEU A 158 44.29 25.97 16.75
C LEU A 158 45.50 25.50 17.57
N GLN A 159 45.48 24.25 18.05
CA GLN A 159 46.60 23.67 18.79
C GLN A 159 47.86 23.57 17.94
N LYS A 160 47.73 23.26 16.64
CA LYS A 160 48.86 23.25 15.70
C LYS A 160 49.49 24.63 15.54
N GLU A 161 48.67 25.68 15.44
CA GLU A 161 49.15 27.07 15.37
C GLU A 161 49.86 27.48 16.68
N GLN A 162 49.28 27.14 17.83
CA GLN A 162 49.90 27.39 19.14
C GLN A 162 51.25 26.68 19.29
N LEU A 163 51.34 25.43 18.84
CA LEU A 163 52.59 24.66 18.86
C LEU A 163 53.66 25.32 17.98
N GLU A 164 53.29 25.78 16.78
CA GLU A 164 54.24 26.43 15.88
C GLU A 164 54.73 27.76 16.44
N ASN A 165 53.85 28.56 17.04
CA ASN A 165 54.22 29.77 17.78
C ASN A 165 55.17 29.46 18.95
N SER A 166 54.91 28.38 19.71
CA SER A 166 55.80 27.95 20.80
C SER A 166 57.19 27.56 20.30
N LYS A 167 57.30 26.88 19.15
CA LYS A 167 58.62 26.53 18.56
C LYS A 167 59.42 27.76 18.16
N ILE A 168 58.75 28.79 17.62
CA ILE A 168 59.41 30.05 17.26
C ILE A 168 59.92 30.74 18.53
N LEU A 169 59.10 30.77 19.59
CA LEU A 169 59.47 31.36 20.86
C LEU A 169 60.65 30.65 21.52
N ASP A 170 60.64 29.31 21.52
CA ASP A 170 61.74 28.48 22.06
C ASP A 170 63.06 28.75 21.31
N LYS A 171 63.04 28.83 19.97
CA LYS A 171 64.21 29.21 19.18
C LYS A 171 64.73 30.60 19.54
N SER A 172 63.83 31.56 19.76
CA SER A 172 64.18 32.91 20.18
C SER A 172 64.86 32.92 21.56
N TYR A 173 64.25 32.27 22.55
CA TYR A 173 64.81 32.17 23.90
C TYR A 173 66.15 31.45 23.92
N LYS A 174 66.30 30.37 23.15
CA LYS A 174 67.58 29.65 23.03
C LYS A 174 68.68 30.55 22.47
N THR A 175 68.35 31.43 21.53
CA THR A 175 69.29 32.41 20.96
C THR A 175 69.67 33.47 21.98
N GLN A 176 68.68 34.05 22.67
CA GLN A 176 68.91 35.03 23.74
C GLN A 176 69.74 34.44 24.88
N PHE A 177 69.44 33.21 25.29
CA PHE A 177 70.17 32.51 26.34
C PHE A 177 71.65 32.30 25.96
N LYS A 178 71.93 31.88 24.71
CA LYS A 178 73.31 31.76 24.22
C LYS A 178 74.05 33.10 24.28
N GLN A 179 73.40 34.19 23.87
CA GLN A 179 73.99 35.53 23.88
C GLN A 179 74.28 36.00 25.30
N MET A 180 73.32 35.85 26.22
CA MET A 180 73.48 36.20 27.63
C MET A 180 74.59 35.36 28.29
N ASN A 181 74.65 34.06 28.00
CA ASN A 181 75.69 33.18 28.51
C ASN A 181 77.09 33.59 28.00
N MET A 182 77.18 34.00 26.74
CA MET A 182 78.43 34.52 26.18
C MET A 182 78.85 35.84 26.85
N GLN A 183 77.91 36.77 27.07
CA GLN A 183 78.19 38.01 27.81
C GLN A 183 78.64 37.73 29.25
N TYR A 184 77.98 36.79 29.93
CA TYR A 184 78.35 36.36 31.27
C TYR A 184 79.79 35.79 31.30
N GLN A 185 80.14 34.94 30.34
CA GLN A 185 81.51 34.41 30.23
C GLN A 185 82.54 35.52 29.96
N GLN A 186 82.21 36.50 29.11
CA GLN A 186 83.08 37.65 28.86
C GLN A 186 83.31 38.49 30.13
N GLN A 187 82.25 38.73 30.91
CA GLN A 187 82.35 39.44 32.19
C GLN A 187 83.20 38.66 33.21
N GLN A 188 83.03 37.34 33.30
CA GLN A 188 83.84 36.49 34.18
C GLN A 188 85.34 36.57 33.83
N ILE A 189 85.67 36.54 32.52
CA ILE A 189 87.07 36.71 32.07
C ILE A 189 87.59 38.11 32.42
N PHE A 190 86.76 39.15 32.25
CA PHE A 190 87.13 40.52 32.59
C PHE A 190 87.39 40.69 34.08
N ILE A 191 86.51 40.17 34.95
CA ILE A 191 86.67 40.20 36.40
C ILE A 191 87.96 39.48 36.80
N ARG A 192 88.20 38.26 36.30
CA ARG A 192 89.43 37.51 36.62
C ARG A 192 90.69 38.29 36.23
N ARG A 193 90.72 38.90 35.04
CA ARG A 193 91.86 39.73 34.59
C ARG A 193 92.06 40.96 35.47
N PHE A 194 90.98 41.61 35.89
CA PHE A 194 91.03 42.74 36.80
C PHE A 194 91.60 42.33 38.17
N GLU A 195 91.16 41.19 38.71
CA GLU A 195 91.69 40.62 39.96
C GLU A 195 93.18 40.28 39.85
N GLU A 196 93.62 39.67 38.76
CA GLU A 196 95.03 39.39 38.48
C GLU A 196 95.87 40.68 38.40
N ASP A 197 95.37 41.70 37.69
CA ASP A 197 96.00 43.02 37.58
C ASP A 197 96.09 43.70 38.95
N LEU A 198 95.04 43.64 39.79
CA LEU A 198 95.07 44.14 41.17
C LEU A 198 96.08 43.38 42.04
N GLN A 199 96.11 42.05 41.94
CA GLN A 199 97.04 41.22 42.70
C GLN A 199 98.49 41.54 42.34
N SER A 200 98.76 41.92 41.08
CA SER A 200 100.08 42.35 40.63
C SER A 200 100.55 43.68 41.26
N CYS A 201 99.64 44.47 41.84
CA CYS A 201 99.99 45.69 42.58
C CYS A 201 100.45 45.41 44.01
N VAL A 202 100.05 44.28 44.61
CA VAL A 202 100.37 43.93 46.00
C VAL A 202 101.88 43.93 46.29
N PRO A 203 102.76 43.37 45.45
CA PRO A 203 104.21 43.40 45.67
C PRO A 203 104.82 44.81 45.54
N LEU A 204 104.13 45.74 44.88
CA LEU A 204 104.60 47.10 44.61
C LEU A 204 104.20 48.09 45.70
N ILE A 205 103.49 47.65 46.75
CA ILE A 205 103.02 48.52 47.84
C ILE A 205 104.18 49.30 48.51
N THR A 206 105.37 48.70 48.58
CA THR A 206 106.57 49.33 49.15
C THR A 206 107.30 50.25 48.17
N LYS A 207 106.90 50.31 46.90
CA LYS A 207 107.54 51.07 45.81
C LYS A 207 106.61 52.12 45.20
N SER A 208 106.50 53.28 45.87
CA SER A 208 105.42 54.25 45.58
C SER A 208 105.39 54.81 44.15
N LYS A 209 106.53 54.95 43.46
CA LYS A 209 106.59 55.43 42.06
C LYS A 209 106.06 54.37 41.07
N GLU A 210 106.50 53.12 41.22
CA GLU A 210 106.06 51.99 40.38
C GLU A 210 104.56 51.70 40.62
N LEU A 211 104.12 51.78 41.87
CA LEU A 211 102.70 51.61 42.24
C LEU A 211 101.81 52.68 41.61
N ARG A 212 102.21 53.97 41.66
CA ARG A 212 101.43 55.05 41.03
C ARG A 212 101.28 54.85 39.53
N GLN A 213 102.35 54.45 38.84
CA GLN A 213 102.30 54.18 37.40
C GLN A 213 101.34 53.02 37.09
N LYS A 214 101.47 51.89 37.82
CA LYS A 214 100.54 50.76 37.70
C LYS A 214 99.08 51.13 37.95
N PHE A 215 98.82 52.03 38.90
CA PHE A 215 97.47 52.50 39.21
C PHE A 215 96.89 53.38 38.10
N ILE A 216 97.71 54.24 37.49
CA ILE A 216 97.32 55.02 36.30
C ILE A 216 96.99 54.07 35.14
N ASP A 217 97.80 53.04 34.92
CA ASP A 217 97.58 52.06 33.86
C ASP A 217 96.33 51.18 34.09
N LEU A 218 96.01 50.83 35.34
CA LEU A 218 94.76 50.14 35.69
C LEU A 218 93.55 51.06 35.52
N LYS A 219 93.64 52.31 35.98
CA LYS A 219 92.58 53.30 35.80
C LYS A 219 92.27 53.49 34.32
N SER A 220 93.29 53.64 33.48
CA SER A 220 93.11 53.78 32.04
C SER A 220 92.50 52.53 31.37
N ARG A 221 92.77 51.32 31.87
CA ARG A 221 92.25 50.06 31.31
C ARG A 221 90.83 49.71 31.72
N TYR A 222 90.41 50.10 32.93
CA TYR A 222 89.17 49.60 33.55
C TYR A 222 88.17 50.69 33.96
N LEU A 223 88.61 51.94 34.13
CA LEU A 223 87.79 53.04 34.66
C LEU A 223 87.68 54.24 33.72
N ASP A 224 88.69 54.50 32.90
CA ASP A 224 88.54 55.43 31.79
C ASP A 224 87.79 54.68 30.68
N ASP A 225 86.52 55.05 30.46
CA ASP A 225 85.63 54.54 29.42
C ASP A 225 86.14 54.90 28.00
N GLY A 226 87.37 54.47 27.68
CA GLY A 226 88.05 54.67 26.41
C GLY A 226 87.76 53.59 25.37
N LYS A 227 86.76 52.72 25.60
CA LYS A 227 86.14 51.96 24.51
C LYS A 227 84.88 52.68 24.11
N GLY A 228 85.04 53.47 23.06
CA GLY A 228 83.92 53.99 22.28
C GLY A 228 82.89 52.90 22.12
N VAL A 229 81.68 53.21 22.60
CA VAL A 229 80.46 52.71 21.99
C VAL A 229 80.70 52.90 20.51
N LEU A 230 80.93 51.81 19.79
CA LEU A 230 80.63 51.77 18.37
C LEU A 230 79.11 51.99 18.32
N CYS A 231 78.70 53.25 18.41
CA CYS A 231 77.53 53.73 17.74
C CYS A 231 77.87 53.50 16.27
N SER A 232 77.61 52.28 15.80
CA SER A 232 77.37 52.08 14.40
C SER A 232 76.34 53.13 14.01
N GLU A 233 76.66 53.94 13.02
CA GLU A 233 75.67 54.60 12.20
C GLU A 233 74.54 53.58 11.91
N THR A 234 73.30 53.66 12.38
CA THR A 234 72.61 54.61 13.26
C THR A 234 71.48 53.82 13.97
N PRO A 235 71.50 53.62 15.30
CA PRO A 235 70.42 52.91 15.99
C PRO A 235 69.07 53.62 15.82
N GLU A 236 69.08 54.93 15.62
CA GLU A 236 67.88 55.71 15.30
C GLU A 236 67.21 55.27 14.00
N GLN A 237 67.95 55.00 12.91
CA GLN A 237 67.33 54.54 11.65
C GLN A 237 66.75 53.13 11.79
N GLU A 238 67.37 52.24 12.56
CA GLU A 238 66.80 50.92 12.87
C GLU A 238 65.53 51.03 13.72
N TYR A 239 65.53 51.89 14.74
CA TYR A 239 64.35 52.14 15.55
C TYR A 239 63.23 52.82 14.75
N GLU A 240 63.56 53.77 13.87
CA GLU A 240 62.61 54.46 13.00
C GLU A 240 62.00 53.51 11.96
N ALA A 241 62.81 52.63 11.35
CA ALA A 241 62.32 51.58 10.47
C ALA A 241 61.41 50.58 11.21
N LYS A 242 61.76 50.23 12.46
CA LYS A 242 60.97 49.33 13.30
C LYS A 242 59.65 49.97 13.76
N ILE A 243 59.67 51.26 14.11
CA ILE A 243 58.49 52.05 14.44
C ILE A 243 57.57 52.12 13.20
N SER A 244 58.11 52.49 12.03
CA SER A 244 57.33 52.54 10.78
C SER A 244 56.71 51.19 10.40
N PHE A 245 57.43 50.09 10.60
CA PHE A 245 56.89 48.75 10.39
C PHE A 245 55.76 48.42 11.37
N LEU A 246 55.93 48.75 12.66
CA LEU A 246 54.93 48.52 13.69
C LEU A 246 53.68 49.38 13.47
N GLU A 247 53.83 50.63 13.03
CA GLU A 247 52.72 51.51 12.66
C GLU A 247 51.91 50.95 11.50
N LYS A 248 52.58 50.50 10.42
CA LYS A 248 51.90 49.83 9.29
C LYS A 248 51.16 48.56 9.73
N LYS A 249 51.76 47.79 10.64
CA LYS A 249 51.12 46.59 11.20
C LYS A 249 49.90 46.94 12.06
N LEU A 250 50.00 47.99 12.88
CA LEU A 250 48.92 48.51 13.70
C LEU A 250 47.75 49.03 12.84
N GLU A 251 48.07 49.75 11.77
CA GLU A 251 47.07 50.26 10.84
C GLU A 251 46.33 49.12 10.13
N SER A 252 47.06 48.10 9.66
CA SER A 252 46.48 46.88 9.08
C SER A 252 45.53 46.18 10.07
N LEU A 253 45.96 45.97 11.32
CA LEU A 253 45.13 45.37 12.36
C LEU A 253 43.87 46.20 12.65
N THR A 254 44.00 47.54 12.64
CA THR A 254 42.86 48.45 12.86
C THR A 254 41.85 48.35 11.73
N ARG A 255 42.30 48.28 10.47
CA ARG A 255 41.43 48.05 9.30
C ARG A 255 40.71 46.71 9.38
N THR A 256 41.42 45.63 9.73
CA THR A 256 40.82 44.31 9.93
C THR A 256 39.75 44.34 11.02
N ARG A 257 40.04 44.97 12.16
CA ARG A 257 39.08 45.11 13.27
C ARG A 257 37.83 45.90 12.89
N GLN A 258 37.98 46.96 12.10
CA GLN A 258 36.85 47.72 11.55
C GLN A 258 36.01 46.90 10.56
N ASN A 259 36.66 46.10 9.70
CA ASN A 259 35.96 45.22 8.77
C ASN A 259 35.17 44.13 9.51
N ASP A 260 35.75 43.51 10.54
CA ASP A 260 35.06 42.54 11.40
C ASP A 260 33.85 43.16 12.11
N ALA A 261 33.99 44.40 12.59
CA ALA A 261 32.87 45.13 13.19
C ALA A 261 31.74 45.37 12.17
N LYS A 262 32.07 45.74 10.92
CA LYS A 262 31.08 45.89 9.84
C LYS A 262 30.40 44.56 9.50
N ILE A 263 31.15 43.47 9.42
CA ILE A 263 30.61 42.12 9.15
C ILE A 263 29.68 41.69 10.29
N ARG A 264 30.09 41.86 11.55
CA ARG A 264 29.25 41.56 12.72
C ARG A 264 27.93 42.33 12.70
N ARG A 265 27.96 43.64 12.42
CA ARG A 265 26.72 44.43 12.30
C ARG A 265 25.81 43.93 11.18
N ARG A 266 26.36 43.57 10.01
CA ARG A 266 25.59 42.99 8.90
C ARG A 266 24.96 41.65 9.28
N MET A 267 25.69 40.78 9.96
CA MET A 267 25.15 39.51 10.45
C MET A 267 24.05 39.74 11.49
N GLN A 268 24.28 40.64 12.44
CA GLN A 268 23.32 40.97 13.49
C GLN A 268 22.01 41.55 12.93
N HIS A 269 22.07 42.26 11.80
CA HIS A 269 20.87 42.75 11.12
C HIS A 269 20.17 41.66 10.27
N LYS A 270 20.92 40.74 9.65
CA LYS A 270 20.33 39.68 8.80
C LYS A 270 19.75 38.52 9.62
N LEU A 271 20.30 38.25 10.78
CA LEU A 271 19.91 37.12 11.62
C LEU A 271 18.43 37.17 12.03
N PRO A 272 17.86 38.30 12.51
CA PRO A 272 16.44 38.40 12.83
C PRO A 272 15.51 38.15 11.63
N GLU A 273 15.92 38.59 10.42
CA GLU A 273 15.11 38.39 9.21
C GLU A 273 15.06 36.91 8.81
N ILE A 274 16.18 36.20 8.96
CA ILE A 274 16.24 34.75 8.72
C ILE A 274 15.40 34.01 9.76
N LEU A 275 15.57 34.33 11.05
CA LEU A 275 14.79 33.72 12.13
C LEU A 275 13.30 33.93 11.92
N SER A 276 12.86 35.16 11.60
CA SER A 276 11.45 35.45 11.31
C SER A 276 10.89 34.63 10.14
N LYS A 277 11.67 34.37 9.08
CA LYS A 277 11.25 33.49 7.98
C LYS A 277 11.11 32.04 8.42
N PHE A 278 12.01 31.56 9.29
CA PHE A 278 11.92 30.22 9.85
C PHE A 278 10.71 30.07 10.78
N ASP A 279 10.50 31.00 11.71
CA ASP A 279 9.37 30.98 12.65
C ASP A 279 8.02 30.95 11.93
N LYS A 280 7.88 31.72 10.83
CA LYS A 280 6.69 31.70 9.98
C LYS A 280 6.47 30.35 9.30
N LYS A 281 7.53 29.72 8.79
CA LYS A 281 7.44 28.39 8.18
C LYS A 281 7.10 27.32 9.21
N GLU A 282 7.76 27.35 10.36
CA GLU A 282 7.50 26.43 11.47
C GLU A 282 6.05 26.53 11.96
N SER A 283 5.55 27.76 12.13
CA SER A 283 4.15 28.00 12.49
C SER A 283 3.18 27.43 11.44
N HIS A 284 3.49 27.60 10.15
CA HIS A 284 2.69 27.06 9.06
C HIS A 284 2.66 25.53 9.06
N TYR A 285 3.81 24.88 9.22
CA TYR A 285 3.87 23.41 9.28
C TYR A 285 3.17 22.86 10.53
N THR A 286 3.32 23.51 11.68
CA THR A 286 2.63 23.15 12.92
C THR A 286 1.11 23.22 12.72
N LEU A 287 0.61 24.25 12.03
CA LEU A 287 -0.81 24.37 11.70
C LEU A 287 -1.28 23.22 10.79
N LEU A 288 -0.52 22.88 9.75
CA LEU A 288 -0.85 21.76 8.85
C LEU A 288 -0.88 20.42 9.59
N LEU A 289 0.12 20.15 10.42
CA LEU A 289 0.18 18.97 11.28
C LEU A 289 -1.03 18.89 12.22
N SER A 290 -1.43 20.02 12.83
CA SER A 290 -2.62 20.06 13.69
C SER A 290 -3.90 19.74 12.93
N LYS A 291 -4.02 20.19 11.66
CA LYS A 291 -5.16 19.89 10.80
C LYS A 291 -5.20 18.41 10.44
N GLU A 292 -4.07 17.81 10.06
CA GLU A 292 -4.08 16.38 9.74
C GLU A 292 -4.26 15.48 10.94
N LYS A 293 -3.76 15.88 12.11
CA LYS A 293 -4.08 15.17 13.35
C LYS A 293 -5.58 15.16 13.63
N LYS A 294 -6.27 16.28 13.42
CA LYS A 294 -7.75 16.34 13.56
C LYS A 294 -8.47 15.43 12.56
N LYS A 295 -8.04 15.39 11.30
CA LYS A 295 -8.63 14.48 10.30
C LYS A 295 -8.38 13.01 10.64
N SER A 296 -7.15 12.67 11.03
CA SER A 296 -6.80 11.32 11.46
C SER A 296 -7.69 10.85 12.62
N ASN A 297 -7.87 11.71 13.63
CA ASN A 297 -8.74 11.39 14.77
C ASN A 297 -10.21 11.22 14.35
N ALA A 298 -10.69 11.99 13.36
CA ALA A 298 -12.04 11.85 12.84
C ALA A 298 -12.23 10.50 12.13
N PHE A 299 -11.30 10.11 11.27
CA PHE A 299 -11.33 8.81 10.60
C PHE A 299 -11.20 7.64 11.58
N GLU A 300 -10.38 7.78 12.62
CA GLU A 300 -10.26 6.75 13.65
C GLU A 300 -11.57 6.56 14.43
N LYS A 301 -12.29 7.66 14.69
CA LYS A 301 -13.62 7.61 15.30
C LYS A 301 -14.64 6.90 14.40
N GLU A 302 -14.71 7.29 13.12
CA GLU A 302 -15.61 6.67 12.13
C GLU A 302 -15.31 5.17 11.95
N LEU A 303 -14.03 4.80 11.94
CA LEU A 303 -13.62 3.40 11.88
C LEU A 303 -14.05 2.60 13.12
N ASN A 304 -13.99 3.19 14.31
CA ASN A 304 -14.48 2.56 15.52
C ASN A 304 -16.01 2.41 15.52
N GLU A 305 -16.75 3.42 15.05
CA GLU A 305 -18.21 3.34 14.88
C GLU A 305 -18.60 2.22 13.90
N HIS A 306 -17.88 2.07 12.78
CA HIS A 306 -18.08 0.95 11.85
C HIS A 306 -17.73 -0.41 12.47
N ARG A 307 -16.67 -0.50 13.28
CA ARG A 307 -16.33 -1.74 14.00
C ARG A 307 -17.44 -2.15 14.95
N GLU A 308 -17.99 -1.21 15.71
CA GLU A 308 -19.13 -1.47 16.60
C GLU A 308 -20.35 -1.95 15.82
N MET A 309 -20.65 -1.34 14.67
CA MET A 309 -21.74 -1.76 13.80
C MET A 309 -21.56 -3.19 13.27
N VAL A 310 -20.34 -3.57 12.87
CA VAL A 310 -20.03 -4.93 12.42
C VAL A 310 -20.21 -5.94 13.55
N VAL A 311 -19.77 -5.63 14.77
CA VAL A 311 -19.98 -6.50 15.94
C VAL A 311 -21.47 -6.67 16.25
N GLN A 312 -22.26 -5.60 16.17
CA GLN A 312 -23.72 -5.68 16.34
C GLN A 312 -24.39 -6.55 15.28
N LEU A 313 -23.99 -6.41 14.00
CA LEU A 313 -24.48 -7.24 12.90
C LEU A 313 -24.11 -8.72 13.08
N GLN A 314 -22.88 -9.01 13.51
CA GLN A 314 -22.44 -10.37 13.83
C GLN A 314 -23.28 -10.99 14.96
N ASN A 315 -23.52 -10.22 16.04
CA ASN A 315 -24.37 -10.66 17.14
C ASN A 315 -25.83 -10.88 16.71
N ALA A 316 -26.38 -10.01 15.85
CA ALA A 316 -27.72 -10.18 15.29
C ALA A 316 -27.84 -11.44 14.42
N ASN A 317 -26.82 -11.72 13.60
CA ASN A 317 -26.76 -12.95 12.80
C ASN A 317 -26.66 -14.21 13.67
N LEU A 318 -25.91 -14.17 14.78
CA LEU A 318 -25.84 -15.25 15.78
C LEU A 318 -27.20 -15.49 16.46
N MET A 319 -27.93 -14.43 16.77
CA MET A 319 -29.29 -14.56 17.33
C MET A 319 -30.28 -15.12 16.30
N LEU A 320 -30.20 -14.68 15.05
CA LEU A 320 -31.04 -15.20 13.96
C LEU A 320 -30.75 -16.68 13.67
N SER A 321 -29.49 -17.11 13.69
CA SER A 321 -29.13 -18.52 13.53
C SER A 321 -29.63 -19.36 14.71
N ALA A 322 -29.54 -18.86 15.95
CA ALA A 322 -30.09 -19.52 17.13
C ALA A 322 -31.63 -19.68 17.07
N VAL A 323 -32.35 -18.64 16.62
CA VAL A 323 -33.82 -18.71 16.39
C VAL A 323 -34.16 -19.70 15.28
N ARG A 324 -33.36 -19.75 14.20
CA ARG A 324 -33.54 -20.68 13.08
C ARG A 324 -33.32 -22.14 13.51
N CYS A 325 -32.39 -22.41 14.44
CA CYS A 325 -32.22 -23.73 15.06
C CYS A 325 -33.33 -24.06 16.08
N GLY A 326 -33.86 -23.07 16.81
CA GLY A 326 -34.99 -23.25 17.73
C GLY A 326 -36.33 -23.51 17.04
N ALA A 327 -36.54 -22.97 15.83
CA ALA A 327 -37.78 -23.18 15.05
C ALA A 327 -37.87 -24.57 14.38
N GLN A 328 -36.79 -25.35 14.37
CA GLN A 328 -36.77 -26.73 13.86
C GLN A 328 -36.87 -27.80 14.95
N SER A 329 -37.08 -27.42 16.22
CA SER A 329 -37.16 -28.38 17.32
C SER A 329 -38.34 -28.11 18.26
N ALA A 330 -39.42 -28.87 18.05
CA ALA A 330 -40.36 -29.28 19.09
C ALA A 330 -40.51 -30.81 19.04
N PRO A 331 -40.78 -31.48 20.17
CA PRO A 331 -39.79 -31.94 21.13
C PRO A 331 -39.40 -33.41 20.86
N GLY A 332 -38.11 -33.72 20.95
CA GLY A 332 -37.62 -35.09 20.85
C GLY A 332 -36.26 -35.22 21.53
N ASN A 333 -36.30 -35.71 22.76
CA ASN A 333 -35.19 -36.24 23.56
C ASN A 333 -34.05 -35.29 23.96
N LEU A 334 -34.06 -35.02 25.27
CA LEU A 334 -32.91 -34.71 26.11
C LEU A 334 -31.73 -35.64 25.81
N THR A 335 -30.63 -35.10 25.28
CA THR A 335 -29.30 -35.55 25.71
C THR A 335 -28.31 -34.40 25.63
N SER A 336 -27.66 -34.18 26.76
CA SER A 336 -26.63 -33.21 27.08
C SER A 336 -25.50 -33.09 26.06
N ALA A 337 -25.12 -31.86 25.72
CA ALA A 337 -23.74 -31.51 25.39
C ALA A 337 -23.41 -30.11 25.94
N LEU A 338 -22.51 -30.08 26.92
CA LEU A 338 -21.88 -28.89 27.48
C LEU A 338 -21.16 -28.06 26.41
N PRO A 339 -21.11 -26.72 26.51
CA PRO A 339 -20.18 -25.94 25.73
C PRO A 339 -18.79 -25.99 26.38
N LEU A 340 -17.85 -26.68 25.71
CA LEU A 340 -16.43 -26.62 26.02
C LEU A 340 -15.89 -25.23 25.69
N GLY A 341 -15.36 -24.57 26.72
CA GLY A 341 -14.73 -23.27 26.63
C GLY A 341 -13.52 -23.27 25.70
N TRP A 342 -13.42 -22.22 24.90
CA TRP A 342 -12.18 -21.85 24.23
C TRP A 342 -11.61 -20.68 25.01
N ALA A 343 -10.82 -21.03 26.02
CA ALA A 343 -9.90 -20.13 26.68
C ALA A 343 -8.80 -19.71 25.69
N GLU A 344 -8.37 -18.47 25.84
CA GLU A 344 -7.21 -17.85 25.22
C GLU A 344 -6.01 -18.80 25.14
N ARG A 345 -5.43 -18.94 23.94
CA ARG A 345 -4.02 -19.30 23.80
C ARG A 345 -3.29 -18.15 23.12
N LEU A 346 -2.64 -17.34 23.95
CA LEU A 346 -1.45 -16.59 23.57
C LEU A 346 -0.39 -17.58 23.07
N PRO A 347 0.28 -17.34 21.94
CA PRO A 347 1.49 -18.08 21.61
C PRO A 347 2.66 -17.56 22.45
N ASP A 348 3.27 -18.49 23.18
CA ASP A 348 4.54 -18.34 23.86
C ASP A 348 5.65 -17.88 22.89
N SER A 349 6.51 -17.00 23.40
CA SER A 349 7.71 -16.54 22.70
C SER A 349 8.75 -17.67 22.61
N PRO A 350 9.50 -17.81 21.51
CA PRO A 350 10.65 -18.71 21.46
C PRO A 350 11.87 -18.10 22.21
N PRO A 351 12.80 -18.95 22.68
CA PRO A 351 13.82 -18.57 23.66
C PRO A 351 14.95 -17.72 23.07
N LEU A 352 15.50 -16.88 23.94
CA LEU A 352 16.78 -16.17 23.78
C LEU A 352 17.92 -17.18 23.71
N ASP A 353 18.59 -17.28 22.55
CA ASP A 353 19.93 -17.86 22.47
C ASP A 353 20.98 -16.75 22.65
N ASP A 354 21.58 -16.77 23.83
CA ASP A 354 22.83 -16.11 24.17
C ASP A 354 23.98 -17.04 23.77
N ARG A 355 24.79 -16.67 22.77
CA ARG A 355 26.22 -17.06 22.67
C ARG A 355 26.96 -16.32 21.55
N ASN A 356 27.80 -15.39 22.01
CA ASN A 356 29.18 -15.10 21.58
C ASN A 356 29.47 -14.64 20.13
N THR A 357 29.78 -13.33 20.04
CA THR A 357 30.72 -12.62 19.13
C THR A 357 32.12 -13.25 19.03
N PRO A 358 33.07 -12.71 18.21
CA PRO A 358 33.02 -12.36 16.79
C PRO A 358 34.25 -12.94 16.03
N GLU A 359 34.13 -13.29 14.74
CA GLU A 359 35.32 -13.48 13.88
C GLU A 359 35.43 -12.37 12.85
N THR A 360 36.60 -11.77 12.90
CA THR A 360 37.10 -10.71 12.03
C THR A 360 37.61 -11.39 10.77
N ASP A 361 37.13 -11.01 9.58
CA ASP A 361 37.91 -11.25 8.37
C ASP A 361 37.83 -10.05 7.42
N LEU A 362 38.92 -9.28 7.48
CA LEU A 362 39.38 -8.39 6.44
C LEU A 362 39.94 -9.24 5.30
N GLN A 363 39.24 -9.35 4.18
CA GLN A 363 39.91 -9.57 2.89
C GLN A 363 39.28 -8.74 1.78
N SER A 364 40.06 -7.74 1.37
CA SER A 364 40.23 -7.19 0.02
C SER A 364 39.48 -7.91 -1.10
N ILE A 365 38.57 -7.18 -1.76
CA ILE A 365 38.36 -7.31 -3.20
C ILE A 365 38.33 -5.90 -3.80
N LYS A 366 39.04 -5.79 -4.93
CA LYS A 366 39.44 -4.60 -5.70
C LYS A 366 38.30 -3.67 -6.11
#